data_AF-X1G2D8-F1
#
_entry.id   AF-X1G2D8-F1
#
_cell.length_a   1.000
_cell.length_b   1.000
_cell.length_c   1.000
_cell.angle_alpha   90.00
_cell.angle_beta   90.00
_cell.angle_gamma   90.00
#
_symmetry.space_group_name_H-M   'P 1'
#
loop_
_entity.id
_entity.type
_entity.pdbx_description
1 polymer ?
#
loop_
_entity_poly.entity_id
_entity_poly.type
_entity_poly.pdbx_seq_one_letter_code
_entity_poly.pdbx_strand_id
1 'polypeptide(L)'
;ENHTEVVQDLFLTLLEKGYIYKAKVSQPYCPQCNRFLPDRYIEGTCPFCGSAGARGDQCDECGKPMNPAELLNPRCRLCAAAPVFEESEHFFLKLSAFQKKLLEWVKPKSHWRKNVLNFTTRYLEDGLKDRAITRDIDWGVPVPLEGYENKRIYVWFEAVIGYLSASKEWAKSGGDGEGWRPFWEGDDSKSYYFIGKDNIPFHTIIWPAMLMGYGGLNLPYDVPSNEFLTIEGRKLSTSHNWAVWLPDYLSRYAPDPLRYLLSINMPESGDTDFS
;
A
#
# COMPACT_ATOMS: atom_id res chain seq x y z
N GLU A 1 -4.91 -2.50 19.20
CA GLU A 1 -3.89 -2.29 20.26
C GLU A 1 -2.55 -2.88 19.85
N ASN A 2 -2.35 -4.21 19.81
CA ASN A 2 -1.08 -4.83 19.40
C ASN A 2 -0.50 -4.28 18.07
N HIS A 3 -1.30 -4.19 17.01
CA HIS A 3 -0.82 -3.64 15.74
C HIS A 3 -0.31 -2.19 15.86
N THR A 4 -1.01 -1.35 16.63
CA THR A 4 -0.60 0.03 16.90
C THR A 4 0.77 0.09 17.57
N GLU A 5 1.01 -0.75 18.58
CA GLU A 5 2.29 -0.79 19.31
C GLU A 5 3.45 -1.18 18.37
N VAL A 6 3.27 -2.20 17.54
CA VAL A 6 4.31 -2.67 16.60
C VAL A 6 4.59 -1.63 15.51
N VAL A 7 3.56 -0.95 15.01
CA VAL A 7 3.72 0.13 14.02
C VAL A 7 4.47 1.31 14.62
N GLN A 8 4.13 1.71 15.86
CA GLN A 8 4.76 2.83 16.54
C GLN A 8 6.22 2.54 16.89
N ASP A 9 6.52 1.32 17.35
CA ASP A 9 7.89 0.85 17.58
C ASP A 9 8.76 0.93 16.31
N LEU A 10 8.24 0.41 15.18
CA LEU A 10 8.93 0.47 13.90
C LEU A 10 9.10 1.92 13.42
N PHE A 11 8.06 2.75 13.56
CA PHE A 11 8.12 4.18 13.22
C PHE A 11 9.19 4.92 14.02
N LEU A 12 9.20 4.76 15.35
CA LEU A 12 10.15 5.43 16.24
C LEU A 12 11.59 4.97 15.95
N THR A 13 11.80 3.66 15.74
CA THR A 13 13.11 3.10 15.39
C THR A 13 13.64 3.67 14.08
N LEU A 14 12.81 3.74 13.04
CA LEU A 14 13.20 4.31 11.75
C LEU A 14 13.45 5.82 11.84
N LEU A 15 12.71 6.53 12.69
CA LEU A 15 12.92 7.95 12.97
C LEU A 15 14.26 8.19 13.68
N GLU A 16 14.55 7.43 14.75
CA GLU A 16 15.81 7.50 15.49
C GLU A 16 17.01 7.24 14.59
N LYS A 17 16.91 6.28 13.67
CA LYS A 17 17.95 5.94 12.69
C LYS A 17 18.05 6.90 11.51
N GLY A 18 17.22 7.96 11.46
CA GLY A 18 17.25 8.97 10.40
C GLY A 18 16.71 8.49 9.05
N TYR A 19 15.93 7.41 9.02
CA TYR A 19 15.23 6.92 7.84
C TYR A 19 13.84 7.53 7.67
N ILE A 20 13.34 8.22 8.69
CA ILE A 20 12.16 9.07 8.59
C ILE A 20 12.55 10.52 8.85
N TYR A 21 12.02 11.44 8.05
CA TYR A 21 12.23 12.88 8.21
C TYR A 21 10.93 13.67 8.02
N LYS A 22 10.92 14.94 8.43
CA LYS A 22 9.76 15.82 8.29
C LYS A 22 9.89 16.71 7.07
N ALA A 23 8.80 16.89 6.34
CA ALA A 23 8.70 17.88 5.27
C ALA A 23 7.26 18.41 5.16
N LYS A 24 7.13 19.65 4.70
CA LYS A 24 5.84 20.28 4.43
C LYS A 24 5.36 19.96 3.03
N VAL A 25 4.06 19.74 2.88
CA VAL A 25 3.40 19.47 1.61
C VAL A 25 2.21 20.41 1.49
N SER A 26 2.12 21.09 0.34
CA SER A 26 0.95 21.86 -0.03
C SER A 26 -0.18 20.92 -0.42
N GLN A 27 -1.32 21.01 0.26
CA GLN A 27 -2.48 20.15 0.02
C GLN A 27 -3.77 20.97 -0.01
N PRO A 28 -4.78 20.54 -0.80
CA PRO A 28 -6.08 21.18 -0.78
C PRO A 28 -6.79 20.92 0.55
N TYR A 29 -7.30 21.98 1.16
CA TYR A 29 -8.01 22.01 2.42
C TYR A 29 -9.39 22.65 2.23
N CYS A 30 -10.42 22.03 2.81
CA CYS A 30 -11.78 22.55 2.76
C CYS A 30 -12.10 23.27 4.08
N PRO A 31 -12.28 24.60 4.07
CA PRO A 31 -12.56 25.37 5.29
C PRO A 31 -13.96 25.07 5.86
N GLN A 32 -14.92 24.67 5.02
CA GLN A 32 -16.27 24.31 5.50
C GLN A 32 -16.31 22.92 6.14
N CYS A 33 -15.55 21.96 5.61
CA CYS A 33 -15.46 20.61 6.18
C CYS A 33 -14.37 20.49 7.26
N ASN A 34 -13.60 21.56 7.50
CA ASN A 34 -12.44 21.61 8.40
C ASN A 34 -11.47 20.42 8.19
N ARG A 35 -11.10 20.12 6.94
CA ARG A 35 -10.23 18.98 6.63
C ARG A 35 -9.46 19.11 5.32
N PHE A 36 -8.30 18.47 5.26
CA PHE A 36 -7.58 18.22 4.01
C PHE A 36 -8.38 17.27 3.10
N LEU A 37 -8.28 17.49 1.80
CA LEU A 37 -8.98 16.74 0.76
C LEU A 37 -7.99 15.80 0.06
N PRO A 38 -8.08 14.48 0.28
CA PRO A 38 -7.45 13.52 -0.62
C PRO A 38 -7.95 13.70 -2.05
N ASP A 39 -7.15 13.26 -3.04
CA ASP A 39 -7.43 13.44 -4.48
C ASP A 39 -8.84 13.02 -4.91
N ARG A 40 -9.42 12.01 -4.25
CA ARG A 40 -10.79 11.52 -4.49
C ARG A 40 -11.93 12.45 -4.02
N TYR A 41 -11.64 13.39 -3.13
CA TYR A 41 -12.59 14.33 -2.53
C TYR A 41 -12.46 15.75 -3.06
N ILE A 42 -11.55 15.95 -4.02
CA ILE A 42 -11.45 17.15 -4.81
C ILE A 42 -11.84 16.82 -6.25
N GLU A 43 -12.68 17.67 -6.82
CA GLU A 43 -13.07 17.61 -8.22
C GLU A 43 -13.00 18.99 -8.84
N GLY A 44 -12.83 19.06 -10.15
CA GLY A 44 -12.77 20.33 -10.87
C GLY A 44 -12.91 20.14 -12.37
N THR A 45 -12.55 21.16 -13.12
CA THR A 45 -12.50 21.11 -14.57
C THR A 45 -11.09 20.69 -15.02
N CYS A 46 -11.02 19.70 -15.92
CA CYS A 46 -9.76 19.22 -16.48
C CYS A 46 -9.06 20.33 -17.27
N PRO A 47 -7.80 20.68 -16.97
CA PRO A 47 -7.06 21.72 -17.69
C PRO A 47 -6.68 21.30 -19.12
N PHE A 48 -6.75 19.99 -19.44
CA PHE A 48 -6.32 19.46 -20.73
C PHE A 48 -7.44 19.29 -21.76
N CYS A 49 -8.65 18.94 -21.32
CA CYS A 49 -9.78 18.69 -22.23
C CYS A 49 -11.06 19.45 -21.85
N GLY A 50 -11.08 20.17 -20.73
CA GLY A 50 -12.23 20.96 -20.29
C GLY A 50 -13.39 20.15 -19.71
N SER A 51 -13.24 18.84 -19.51
CA SER A 51 -14.28 18.03 -18.87
C SER A 51 -14.54 18.51 -17.44
N ALA A 52 -15.81 18.57 -17.05
CA ALA A 52 -16.21 18.82 -15.67
C ALA A 52 -16.08 17.53 -14.83
N GLY A 53 -15.77 17.66 -13.54
CA GLY A 53 -15.70 16.53 -12.62
C GLY A 53 -14.40 15.72 -12.67
N ALA A 54 -13.33 16.29 -13.22
CA ALA A 54 -12.00 15.67 -13.14
C ALA A 54 -11.54 15.57 -11.69
N ARG A 55 -10.94 14.44 -11.30
CA ARG A 55 -10.45 14.18 -9.95
C ARG A 55 -9.06 14.78 -9.76
N GLY A 56 -8.61 14.91 -8.51
CA GLY A 56 -7.30 15.47 -8.19
C GLY A 56 -6.12 14.72 -8.79
N ASP A 57 -6.27 13.41 -9.05
CA ASP A 57 -5.22 12.52 -9.52
C ASP A 57 -5.29 12.21 -11.03
N GLN A 58 -6.49 12.23 -11.61
CA GLN A 58 -6.73 11.85 -12.99
C GLN A 58 -8.04 12.42 -13.55
N CYS A 59 -8.06 12.72 -14.85
CA CYS A 59 -9.29 12.96 -15.59
C CYS A 59 -9.82 11.66 -16.20
N ASP A 60 -11.05 11.26 -15.85
CA ASP A 60 -11.65 10.03 -16.37
C ASP A 60 -11.98 10.12 -17.89
N GLU A 61 -12.21 11.33 -18.43
CA GLU A 61 -12.50 11.53 -19.87
C GLU A 61 -11.26 11.40 -20.79
N CYS A 62 -10.15 12.09 -20.48
CA CYS A 62 -8.95 12.06 -21.32
C CYS A 62 -7.84 11.14 -20.79
N GLY A 63 -8.03 10.55 -19.61
CA GLY A 63 -7.10 9.62 -18.98
C GLY A 63 -5.81 10.23 -18.42
N LYS A 64 -5.57 11.54 -18.59
CA LYS A 64 -4.33 12.19 -18.15
C LYS A 64 -4.23 12.24 -16.62
N PRO A 65 -3.08 11.84 -16.04
CA PRO A 65 -2.79 12.10 -14.63
C PRO A 65 -2.59 13.59 -14.39
N MET A 66 -2.92 14.07 -13.20
CA MET A 66 -2.77 15.46 -12.80
C MET A 66 -2.51 15.59 -11.31
N ASN A 67 -2.10 16.78 -10.90
CA ASN A 67 -2.04 17.20 -9.50
C ASN A 67 -3.30 18.02 -9.16
N PRO A 68 -3.84 17.92 -7.93
CA PRO A 68 -4.94 18.76 -7.49
C PRO A 68 -4.77 20.26 -7.73
N ALA A 69 -3.53 20.76 -7.69
CA ALA A 69 -3.19 22.16 -7.96
C ALA A 69 -3.39 22.59 -9.42
N GLU A 70 -3.48 21.63 -10.35
CA GLU A 70 -3.70 21.89 -11.78
C GLU A 70 -5.20 21.95 -12.14
N LEU A 71 -6.10 21.53 -11.24
CA LEU A 71 -7.53 21.56 -11.49
C LEU A 71 -8.04 23.00 -11.62
N LEU A 72 -8.82 23.25 -12.67
CA LEU A 72 -9.52 24.53 -12.83
C LEU A 72 -10.80 24.49 -11.98
N ASN A 73 -11.09 25.58 -11.26
CA ASN A 73 -12.27 25.69 -10.38
C ASN A 73 -12.45 24.49 -9.43
N PRO A 74 -11.43 24.14 -8.62
CA PRO A 74 -11.52 22.99 -7.74
C PRO A 74 -12.65 23.17 -6.72
N ARG A 75 -13.31 22.08 -6.38
CA ARG A 75 -14.41 22.01 -5.41
C ARG A 75 -14.27 20.78 -4.53
N CYS A 76 -14.67 20.92 -3.28
CA CYS A 76 -14.82 19.79 -2.38
C CYS A 76 -16.03 18.96 -2.81
N ARG A 77 -15.83 17.67 -3.09
CA ARG A 77 -16.92 16.75 -3.45
C ARG A 77 -17.96 16.55 -2.34
N LEU A 78 -17.63 16.90 -1.09
CA LEU A 78 -18.50 16.74 0.07
C LEU A 78 -19.48 17.91 0.26
N CYS A 79 -19.03 19.15 0.04
CA CYS A 79 -19.81 20.36 0.35
C CYS A 79 -19.85 21.39 -0.80
N ALA A 80 -19.22 21.10 -1.94
CA ALA A 80 -19.06 21.95 -3.10
C ALA A 80 -18.26 23.26 -2.89
N ALA A 81 -17.76 23.54 -1.68
CA ALA A 81 -16.93 24.71 -1.42
C ALA A 81 -15.59 24.67 -2.17
N ALA A 82 -15.08 25.84 -2.55
CA ALA A 82 -13.74 25.96 -3.11
C ALA A 82 -12.69 25.63 -2.02
N PRO A 83 -11.75 24.70 -2.28
CA PRO A 83 -10.66 24.43 -1.37
C PRO A 83 -9.61 25.55 -1.45
N VAL A 84 -8.86 25.70 -0.37
CA VAL A 84 -7.64 26.52 -0.30
C VAL A 84 -6.44 25.59 -0.20
N PHE A 85 -5.26 26.01 -0.65
CA PHE A 85 -4.05 25.23 -0.46
C PHE A 85 -3.39 25.63 0.85
N GLU A 86 -3.19 24.65 1.73
CA GLU A 86 -2.52 24.83 3.01
C GLU A 86 -1.31 23.89 3.12
N GLU A 87 -0.29 24.35 3.83
CA GLU A 87 0.90 23.55 4.11
C GLU A 87 0.65 22.63 5.30
N SER A 88 0.76 21.32 5.08
CA SER A 88 0.71 20.31 6.14
C SER A 88 2.09 19.67 6.31
N GLU A 89 2.60 19.62 7.54
CA GLU A 89 3.83 18.90 7.83
C GLU A 89 3.55 17.38 7.91
N HIS A 90 4.36 16.60 7.21
CA HIS A 90 4.27 15.14 7.20
C HIS A 90 5.63 14.51 7.49
N PHE A 91 5.59 13.31 8.06
CA PHE A 91 6.73 12.41 8.09
C PHE A 91 6.87 11.70 6.74
N PHE A 92 8.10 11.53 6.28
CA PHE A 92 8.47 10.88 5.03
C PHE A 92 9.42 9.72 5.30
N LEU A 93 9.19 8.57 4.68
CA LEU A 93 10.15 7.47 4.62
C LEU A 93 11.18 7.76 3.53
N LYS A 94 12.45 7.77 3.92
CA LYS A 94 13.61 8.01 3.05
C LYS A 94 13.95 6.79 2.19
N LEU A 95 13.01 6.35 1.35
CA LEU A 95 13.16 5.19 0.47
C LEU A 95 14.40 5.28 -0.43
N SER A 96 14.74 6.50 -0.87
CA SER A 96 15.95 6.77 -1.66
C SER A 96 17.23 6.24 -1.00
N ALA A 97 17.32 6.24 0.33
CA ALA A 97 18.48 5.75 1.07
C ALA A 97 18.68 4.22 0.99
N PHE A 98 17.65 3.47 0.58
CA PHE A 98 17.67 2.01 0.50
C PHE A 98 17.90 1.49 -0.92
N GLN A 99 17.83 2.34 -1.95
CA GLN A 99 17.85 1.92 -3.36
C GLN A 99 19.00 0.96 -3.70
N LYS A 100 20.23 1.30 -3.30
CA LYS A 100 21.41 0.45 -3.55
C LYS A 100 21.31 -0.91 -2.83
N LYS A 101 20.96 -0.90 -1.53
CA LYS A 101 20.84 -2.12 -0.72
C LYS A 101 19.74 -3.05 -1.25
N LEU A 102 18.62 -2.48 -1.69
CA LEU A 102 17.52 -3.22 -2.30
C LEU A 102 17.95 -3.84 -3.63
N LEU A 103 18.65 -3.11 -4.50
CA LEU A 103 19.18 -3.66 -5.74
C LEU A 103 20.14 -4.84 -5.47
N GLU A 104 21.04 -4.69 -4.51
CA GLU A 104 21.96 -5.76 -4.10
C GLU A 104 21.23 -6.98 -3.55
N TRP A 105 20.16 -6.77 -2.79
CA TRP A 105 19.33 -7.85 -2.23
C TRP A 105 18.44 -8.56 -3.27
N VAL A 106 17.91 -7.83 -4.25
CA VAL A 106 17.01 -8.36 -5.30
C VAL A 106 17.77 -9.13 -6.38
N LYS A 107 18.95 -8.65 -6.80
CA LYS A 107 19.76 -9.28 -7.88
C LYS A 107 19.94 -10.81 -7.77
N PRO A 108 20.27 -11.38 -6.59
CA PRO A 108 20.47 -12.83 -6.47
C PRO A 108 19.16 -13.65 -6.40
N LYS A 109 17.97 -13.03 -6.43
CA LYS A 109 16.67 -13.70 -6.28
C LYS A 109 16.20 -14.35 -7.58
N SER A 110 17.04 -15.20 -8.18
CA SER A 110 16.72 -15.90 -9.45
C SER A 110 15.55 -16.87 -9.33
N HIS A 111 15.18 -17.27 -8.11
CA HIS A 111 14.00 -18.10 -7.83
C HIS A 111 12.68 -17.33 -7.85
N TRP A 112 12.69 -16.00 -7.79
CA TRP A 112 11.47 -15.20 -7.91
C TRP A 112 10.86 -15.36 -9.31
N ARG A 113 9.54 -15.23 -9.40
CA ARG A 113 8.85 -15.15 -10.69
C ARG A 113 9.43 -14.00 -11.52
N LYS A 114 9.61 -14.22 -12.83
CA LYS A 114 10.26 -13.26 -13.74
C LYS A 114 9.59 -11.90 -13.76
N ASN A 115 8.25 -11.85 -13.71
CA ASN A 115 7.48 -10.60 -13.65
C ASN A 115 7.86 -9.78 -12.38
N VAL A 116 7.91 -10.43 -11.22
CA VAL A 116 8.28 -9.80 -9.94
C VAL A 116 9.70 -9.27 -9.96
N LEU A 117 10.67 -10.11 -10.37
CA LEU A 117 12.09 -9.73 -10.41
C LEU A 117 12.35 -8.59 -11.40
N ASN A 118 11.82 -8.70 -12.63
CA ASN A 118 12.03 -7.68 -13.66
C ASN A 118 11.35 -6.36 -13.32
N PHE A 119 10.11 -6.40 -12.82
CA PHE A 119 9.38 -5.20 -12.40
C PHE A 119 10.13 -4.50 -11.27
N THR A 120 10.51 -5.23 -10.23
CA THR A 120 11.23 -4.68 -9.07
C THR A 120 12.57 -4.08 -9.47
N THR A 121 13.35 -4.79 -10.30
CA THR A 121 14.66 -4.33 -10.74
C THR A 121 14.56 -3.02 -11.52
N ARG A 122 13.65 -2.94 -12.49
CA ARG A 122 13.42 -1.69 -13.27
C ARG A 122 12.97 -0.55 -12.37
N TYR A 123 12.03 -0.80 -11.46
CA TYR A 123 11.54 0.22 -10.53
C TYR A 123 12.66 0.81 -9.66
N LEU A 124 13.60 -0.05 -9.22
CA LEU A 124 14.76 0.38 -8.43
C LEU A 124 15.81 1.12 -9.28
N GLU A 125 15.96 0.76 -10.56
CA GLU A 125 16.86 1.44 -11.52
C GLU A 125 16.35 2.82 -11.90
N ASP A 126 15.02 3.01 -12.00
CA ASP A 126 14.37 4.29 -12.30
C ASP A 126 14.54 5.35 -11.20
N GLY A 127 14.92 4.92 -9.99
CA GLY A 127 15.18 5.79 -8.83
C GLY A 127 14.01 5.87 -7.86
N LEU A 128 14.30 5.61 -6.58
CA LEU A 128 13.28 5.68 -5.53
C LEU A 128 13.07 7.12 -5.05
N LYS A 129 11.80 7.50 -4.93
CA LYS A 129 11.37 8.76 -4.31
C LYS A 129 10.90 8.51 -2.88
N ASP A 130 11.23 9.46 -2.01
CA ASP A 130 10.76 9.45 -0.62
C ASP A 130 9.25 9.70 -0.56
N ARG A 131 8.54 9.09 0.39
CA ARG A 131 7.07 9.12 0.44
C ARG A 131 6.52 9.47 1.82
N ALA A 132 5.50 10.32 1.87
CA ALA A 132 4.90 10.89 3.08
C ALA A 132 4.03 9.90 3.88
N ILE A 133 4.56 9.29 4.95
CA ILE A 133 4.00 8.15 5.74
C ILE A 133 2.90 8.53 6.73
N THR A 134 2.43 9.77 6.68
CA THR A 134 1.36 10.26 7.55
C THR A 134 0.25 10.93 6.75
N ARG A 135 -0.95 10.99 7.32
CA ARG A 135 -2.13 11.65 6.75
C ARG A 135 -2.89 12.43 7.81
N ASP A 136 -3.52 13.52 7.36
CA ASP A 136 -4.46 14.34 8.13
C ASP A 136 -5.85 13.71 8.10
N ILE A 137 -6.01 12.62 8.85
CA ILE A 137 -7.26 11.87 8.99
C ILE A 137 -7.42 11.45 10.45
N ASP A 138 -8.66 11.18 10.88
CA ASP A 138 -8.95 10.82 12.27
C ASP A 138 -8.87 9.31 12.54
N TRP A 139 -9.04 8.49 11.50
CA TRP A 139 -9.08 7.03 11.59
C TRP A 139 -7.77 6.38 11.12
N GLY A 140 -7.15 5.57 11.98
CA GLY A 140 -5.91 4.84 11.69
C GLY A 140 -5.01 4.71 12.92
N VAL A 141 -3.75 4.33 12.71
CA VAL A 141 -2.73 4.27 13.77
C VAL A 141 -2.25 5.69 14.11
N PRO A 142 -2.30 6.15 15.38
CA PRO A 142 -1.83 7.48 15.76
C PRO A 142 -0.30 7.60 15.67
N VAL A 143 0.17 8.79 15.28
CA VAL A 143 1.61 9.11 15.29
C VAL A 143 2.08 9.21 16.75
N PRO A 144 3.13 8.50 17.17
CA PRO A 144 3.55 8.43 18.58
C PRO A 144 4.46 9.61 18.96
N LEU A 145 4.09 10.84 18.60
CA LEU A 145 4.86 12.05 18.87
C LEU A 145 3.94 13.21 19.28
N GLU A 146 4.37 13.97 20.27
CA GLU A 146 3.68 15.18 20.72
C GLU A 146 3.53 16.20 19.59
N GLY A 147 2.35 16.80 19.46
CA GLY A 147 2.01 17.77 18.43
C GLY A 147 1.48 17.16 17.12
N TYR A 148 1.31 15.83 17.05
CA TYR A 148 0.80 15.12 15.88
C TYR A 148 -0.46 14.28 16.19
N GLU A 149 -1.21 14.66 17.22
CA GLU A 149 -2.40 13.94 17.72
C GLU A 149 -3.51 13.82 16.65
N ASN A 150 -3.56 14.78 15.72
CA ASN A 150 -4.52 14.82 14.61
C ASN A 150 -4.00 14.16 13.33
N LYS A 151 -2.87 13.46 13.39
CA LYS A 151 -2.32 12.70 12.25
C LYS A 151 -2.34 11.21 12.51
N ARG A 152 -2.44 10.45 11.41
CA ARG A 152 -2.35 8.99 11.42
C ARG A 152 -1.22 8.53 10.51
N ILE A 153 -0.59 7.43 10.90
CA ILE A 153 0.30 6.67 10.03
C ILE A 153 -0.55 6.17 8.86
N TYR A 154 -0.09 6.43 7.65
CA TYR A 154 -0.87 6.15 6.45
C TYR A 154 -0.81 4.64 6.16
N VAL A 155 -1.96 4.05 5.84
CA VAL A 155 -2.19 2.61 5.64
C VAL A 155 -1.14 1.90 4.81
N TRP A 156 -0.63 2.51 3.74
CA TRP A 156 0.34 1.84 2.89
C TRP A 156 1.69 1.56 3.60
N PHE A 157 2.02 2.34 4.63
CA PHE A 157 3.18 2.10 5.49
C PHE A 157 2.86 1.07 6.57
N GLU A 158 1.72 1.18 7.27
CA GLU A 158 1.41 0.27 8.39
C GLU A 158 0.90 -1.11 7.97
N ALA A 159 0.21 -1.25 6.82
CA ALA A 159 -0.45 -2.49 6.45
C ALA A 159 0.52 -3.66 6.30
N VAL A 160 1.72 -3.41 5.75
CA VAL A 160 2.78 -4.43 5.62
C VAL A 160 3.39 -4.84 6.97
N ILE A 161 3.30 -3.98 7.99
CA ILE A 161 3.68 -4.29 9.38
C ILE A 161 2.66 -5.27 9.99
N GLY A 162 1.47 -5.35 9.41
CA GLY A 162 0.41 -6.31 9.74
C GLY A 162 0.93 -7.73 9.93
N TYR A 163 1.81 -8.21 9.03
CA TYR A 163 2.39 -9.55 9.12
C TYR A 163 3.17 -9.79 10.41
N LEU A 164 4.00 -8.82 10.81
CA LEU A 164 4.78 -8.89 12.04
C LEU A 164 3.86 -8.81 13.26
N SER A 165 2.92 -7.86 13.25
CA SER A 165 1.98 -7.71 14.36
C SER A 165 1.09 -8.94 14.56
N ALA A 166 0.62 -9.58 13.48
CA ALA A 166 -0.15 -10.82 13.55
C ALA A 166 0.67 -11.98 14.12
N SER A 167 1.96 -12.07 13.76
CA SER A 167 2.87 -13.07 14.32
C SER A 167 3.09 -12.87 15.82
N LYS A 168 3.30 -11.62 16.25
CA LYS A 168 3.40 -11.25 17.68
C LYS A 168 2.12 -11.54 18.45
N GLU A 169 0.95 -11.27 17.87
CA GLU A 169 -0.35 -11.58 18.48
C GLU A 169 -0.56 -13.08 18.63
N TRP A 170 -0.24 -13.87 17.59
CA TRP A 170 -0.31 -15.33 17.62
C TRP A 170 0.57 -15.90 18.74
N ALA A 171 1.82 -15.43 18.83
CA ALA A 171 2.76 -15.87 19.86
C ALA A 171 2.23 -15.57 21.27
N LYS A 172 1.78 -14.32 21.51
CA LYS A 172 1.19 -13.89 22.78
C LYS A 172 -0.05 -14.69 23.16
N SER A 173 -0.98 -14.90 22.22
CA SER A 173 -2.20 -15.68 22.47
C SER A 173 -1.94 -17.18 22.69
N GLY A 174 -0.84 -17.71 22.15
CA GLY A 174 -0.39 -19.08 22.36
C GLY A 174 0.34 -19.31 23.68
N GLY A 175 0.60 -18.26 24.49
CA GLY A 175 1.28 -18.37 25.79
C GLY A 175 2.80 -18.28 25.73
N ASP A 176 3.39 -18.13 24.55
CA ASP A 176 4.82 -17.87 24.34
C ASP A 176 5.00 -16.56 23.58
N GLY A 177 5.13 -15.45 24.32
CA GLY A 177 5.24 -14.10 23.74
C GLY A 177 6.43 -13.90 22.79
N GLU A 178 7.44 -14.76 22.84
CA GLU A 178 8.62 -14.68 21.98
C GLU A 178 8.58 -15.71 20.83
N GLY A 179 7.53 -16.55 20.77
CA GLY A 179 7.37 -17.60 19.76
C GLY A 179 7.32 -17.11 18.31
N TRP A 180 7.15 -15.80 18.09
CA TRP A 180 7.23 -15.18 16.76
C TRP A 180 8.67 -15.03 16.26
N ARG A 181 9.67 -14.90 17.15
CA ARG A 181 11.07 -14.60 16.77
C ARG A 181 11.67 -15.62 15.81
N PRO A 182 11.52 -16.94 15.97
CA PRO A 182 12.10 -17.90 15.03
C PRO A 182 11.67 -17.68 13.57
N PHE A 183 10.45 -17.17 13.34
CA PHE A 183 9.95 -16.87 12.00
C PHE A 183 10.57 -15.61 11.40
N TRP A 184 10.95 -14.64 12.24
CA TRP A 184 11.38 -13.32 11.82
C TRP A 184 12.88 -13.05 12.01
N GLU A 185 13.56 -13.80 12.87
CA GLU A 185 14.96 -13.58 13.24
C GLU A 185 15.82 -14.85 13.02
N GLY A 186 15.20 -16.00 12.74
CA GLY A 186 15.92 -17.26 12.56
C GLY A 186 16.61 -17.37 11.20
N ASP A 187 17.86 -17.84 11.18
CA ASP A 187 18.70 -17.94 9.97
C ASP A 187 18.11 -18.85 8.88
N ASP A 188 17.38 -19.91 9.28
CA ASP A 188 16.75 -20.88 8.37
C ASP A 188 15.31 -20.51 7.98
N SER A 189 14.78 -19.38 8.46
CA SER A 189 13.41 -18.98 8.19
C SER A 189 13.23 -18.43 6.77
N LYS A 190 12.23 -18.95 6.06
CA LYS A 190 11.85 -18.48 4.72
C LYS A 190 10.43 -17.93 4.73
N SER A 191 10.31 -16.62 4.63
CA SER A 191 9.03 -15.94 4.53
C SER A 191 8.56 -15.82 3.07
N TYR A 192 7.32 -16.25 2.81
CA TYR A 192 6.66 -16.19 1.51
C TYR A 192 5.46 -15.25 1.57
N TYR A 193 5.38 -14.31 0.63
CA TYR A 193 4.30 -13.31 0.55
C TYR A 193 3.48 -13.51 -0.71
N PHE A 194 2.35 -14.22 -0.60
CA PHE A 194 1.43 -14.44 -1.71
C PHE A 194 0.55 -13.23 -1.94
N ILE A 195 0.67 -12.61 -3.13
CA ILE A 195 0.04 -11.32 -3.43
C ILE A 195 -0.50 -11.27 -4.87
N GLY A 196 -1.32 -10.27 -5.17
CA GLY A 196 -1.59 -9.86 -6.55
C GLY A 196 -0.53 -8.89 -7.08
N LYS A 197 -0.37 -8.78 -8.40
CA LYS A 197 0.69 -7.96 -9.04
C LYS A 197 0.77 -6.50 -8.60
N ASP A 198 -0.37 -5.88 -8.27
CA ASP A 198 -0.40 -4.49 -7.81
C ASP A 198 0.31 -4.29 -6.45
N ASN A 199 0.52 -5.38 -5.71
CA ASN A 199 1.18 -5.36 -4.40
C ASN A 199 2.70 -5.59 -4.47
N ILE A 200 3.27 -5.86 -5.66
CA ILE A 200 4.71 -6.14 -5.82
C ILE A 200 5.58 -5.04 -5.19
N PRO A 201 5.40 -3.73 -5.49
CA PRO A 201 6.25 -2.69 -4.91
C PRO A 201 6.21 -2.64 -3.37
N PHE A 202 5.06 -2.97 -2.77
CA PHE A 202 4.94 -2.95 -1.32
C PHE A 202 5.77 -4.05 -0.65
N HIS A 203 5.90 -5.20 -1.30
CA HIS A 203 6.53 -6.40 -0.74
C HIS A 203 7.98 -6.59 -1.20
N THR A 204 8.39 -5.97 -2.32
CA THR A 204 9.76 -6.07 -2.84
C THR A 204 10.59 -4.80 -2.64
N ILE A 205 9.96 -3.68 -2.25
CA ILE A 205 10.65 -2.39 -2.07
C ILE A 205 10.33 -1.81 -0.69
N ILE A 206 9.06 -1.48 -0.43
CA ILE A 206 8.66 -0.71 0.77
C ILE A 206 8.91 -1.53 2.03
N TRP A 207 8.34 -2.73 2.11
CA TRP A 207 8.49 -3.59 3.28
C TRP A 207 9.95 -4.01 3.53
N PRO A 208 10.72 -4.48 2.53
CA PRO A 208 12.14 -4.73 2.72
C PRO A 208 12.96 -3.51 3.15
N ALA A 209 12.66 -2.31 2.65
CA ALA A 209 13.33 -1.09 3.10
C ALA A 209 13.07 -0.80 4.59
N MET A 210 11.81 -0.96 5.02
CA MET A 210 11.43 -0.81 6.42
C MET A 210 12.13 -1.83 7.31
N LEU A 211 12.17 -3.10 6.90
CA LEU A 211 12.87 -4.17 7.62
C LEU A 211 14.39 -3.93 7.68
N MET A 212 15.01 -3.52 6.57
CA MET A 212 16.44 -3.15 6.54
C MET A 212 16.75 -1.98 7.46
N GLY A 213 15.86 -0.97 7.53
CA GLY A 213 16.02 0.18 8.40
C GLY A 213 15.82 -0.17 9.88
N TYR A 214 14.81 -0.98 10.18
CA TYR A 214 14.53 -1.47 11.52
C TYR A 214 15.67 -2.36 12.02
N GLY A 215 16.15 -3.29 11.19
CA GLY A 215 17.27 -4.19 11.50
C GLY A 215 16.87 -5.37 12.39
N GLY A 216 17.63 -6.45 12.34
CA GLY A 216 17.38 -7.65 13.17
C GLY A 216 16.24 -8.55 12.70
N LEU A 217 15.52 -8.17 11.64
CA LEU A 217 14.43 -8.96 11.05
C LEU A 217 14.79 -9.43 9.64
N ASN A 218 14.37 -10.64 9.32
CA ASN A 218 14.55 -11.31 8.04
C ASN A 218 13.76 -10.60 6.93
N LEU A 219 14.41 -10.46 5.78
CA LEU A 219 13.78 -9.96 4.57
C LEU A 219 12.98 -11.08 3.87
N PRO A 220 12.02 -10.72 2.99
CA PRO A 220 11.28 -11.71 2.21
C PRO A 220 12.17 -12.73 1.51
N TYR A 221 11.87 -14.02 1.68
CA TYR A 221 12.53 -15.05 0.89
C TYR A 221 11.97 -15.05 -0.53
N ASP A 222 10.64 -15.06 -0.67
CA ASP A 222 9.93 -15.06 -1.95
C ASP A 222 8.65 -14.22 -1.88
N VAL A 223 8.25 -13.67 -3.03
CA VAL A 223 7.02 -12.88 -3.19
C VAL A 223 6.22 -13.43 -4.38
N PRO A 224 5.56 -14.60 -4.24
CA PRO A 224 4.74 -15.15 -5.31
C PRO A 224 3.59 -14.21 -5.65
N SER A 225 3.63 -13.66 -6.86
CA SER A 225 2.61 -12.72 -7.34
C SER A 225 1.78 -13.32 -8.46
N ASN A 226 0.46 -13.27 -8.31
CA ASN A 226 -0.49 -13.65 -9.35
C ASN A 226 -0.97 -12.45 -10.19
N GLU A 227 -1.31 -12.74 -11.43
CA GLU A 227 -1.96 -11.82 -12.38
C GLU A 227 -3.48 -11.73 -12.10
N PHE A 228 -4.25 -11.02 -12.91
CA PHE A 228 -5.68 -10.83 -12.64
C PHE A 228 -6.53 -12.04 -13.01
N LEU A 229 -7.64 -12.20 -12.30
CA LEU A 229 -8.74 -13.10 -12.65
C LEU A 229 -9.87 -12.27 -13.27
N THR A 230 -10.34 -12.68 -14.45
CA THR A 230 -11.53 -12.12 -15.12
C THR A 230 -12.72 -13.09 -14.99
N ILE A 231 -13.93 -12.60 -15.27
CA ILE A 231 -15.15 -13.41 -15.38
C ILE A 231 -15.76 -13.14 -16.75
N GLU A 232 -15.93 -14.20 -17.54
CA GLU A 232 -16.47 -14.16 -18.90
C GLU A 232 -15.80 -13.07 -19.77
N GLY A 233 -14.47 -12.98 -19.70
CA GLY A 233 -13.64 -12.03 -20.44
C GLY A 233 -13.69 -10.59 -19.92
N ARG A 234 -14.34 -10.34 -18.78
CA ARG A 234 -14.46 -9.00 -18.17
C ARG A 234 -13.73 -8.91 -16.84
N LYS A 235 -13.15 -7.75 -16.55
CA LYS A 235 -12.60 -7.47 -15.22
C LYS A 235 -13.71 -7.49 -14.17
N LEU A 236 -13.37 -7.99 -12.98
CA LEU A 236 -14.22 -7.88 -11.81
C LEU A 236 -14.58 -6.41 -11.55
N SER A 237 -15.85 -6.14 -11.29
CA SER A 237 -16.33 -4.78 -11.03
C SER A 237 -17.36 -4.76 -9.93
N THR A 238 -16.97 -4.26 -8.76
CA THR A 238 -17.88 -4.10 -7.63
C THR A 238 -18.98 -3.07 -7.91
N SER A 239 -18.64 -1.98 -8.62
CA SER A 239 -19.59 -0.92 -8.99
C SER A 239 -20.68 -1.39 -9.96
N HIS A 240 -20.36 -2.34 -10.83
CA HIS A 240 -21.31 -2.95 -11.77
C HIS A 240 -21.88 -4.28 -11.25
N ASN A 241 -21.62 -4.63 -9.98
CA ASN A 241 -21.97 -5.91 -9.37
C ASN A 241 -21.59 -7.13 -10.24
N TRP A 242 -20.39 -7.09 -10.83
CA TRP A 242 -19.84 -8.11 -11.72
C TRP A 242 -18.68 -8.84 -11.03
N ALA A 243 -19.03 -9.80 -10.17
CA ALA A 243 -18.09 -10.64 -9.45
C ALA A 243 -18.76 -11.94 -8.97
N VAL A 244 -17.97 -13.00 -8.77
CA VAL A 244 -18.38 -14.19 -8.02
C VAL A 244 -18.03 -13.94 -6.56
N TRP A 245 -19.04 -13.62 -5.75
CA TRP A 245 -18.85 -13.35 -4.33
C TRP A 245 -18.78 -14.65 -3.54
N LEU A 246 -17.72 -14.85 -2.76
CA LEU A 246 -17.51 -16.10 -2.03
C LEU A 246 -18.69 -16.50 -1.12
N PRO A 247 -19.31 -15.60 -0.33
CA PRO A 247 -20.49 -15.96 0.47
C PRO A 247 -21.70 -16.40 -0.38
N ASP A 248 -21.95 -15.71 -1.50
CA ASP A 248 -23.05 -16.04 -2.42
C ASP A 248 -22.79 -17.37 -3.16
N TYR A 249 -21.54 -17.65 -3.53
CA TYR A 249 -21.14 -18.93 -4.10
C TYR A 249 -21.35 -20.07 -3.09
N LEU A 250 -20.82 -19.92 -1.87
CA LEU A 250 -20.87 -20.95 -0.84
C LEU A 250 -22.29 -21.19 -0.30
N SER A 251 -23.23 -20.28 -0.53
CA SER A 251 -24.64 -20.50 -0.23
C SER A 251 -25.31 -21.54 -1.15
N ARG A 252 -24.70 -21.82 -2.32
CA ARG A 252 -25.27 -22.70 -3.37
C ARG A 252 -24.38 -23.88 -3.74
N TYR A 253 -23.07 -23.75 -3.55
CA TYR A 253 -22.09 -24.72 -4.02
C TYR A 253 -21.06 -25.07 -2.95
N ALA A 254 -20.52 -26.28 -3.02
CA ALA A 254 -19.42 -26.72 -2.18
C ALA A 254 -18.13 -25.95 -2.51
N PRO A 255 -17.20 -25.79 -1.55
CA PRO A 255 -15.95 -25.08 -1.78
C PRO A 255 -14.98 -25.79 -2.74
N ASP A 256 -15.00 -27.12 -2.79
CA ASP A 256 -14.00 -27.89 -3.53
C ASP A 256 -14.04 -27.70 -5.05
N PRO A 257 -15.21 -27.65 -5.72
CA PRO A 257 -15.28 -27.25 -7.13
C PRO A 257 -14.64 -25.90 -7.42
N LEU A 258 -14.86 -24.89 -6.56
CA LEU A 258 -14.25 -23.57 -6.70
C LEU A 258 -12.73 -23.64 -6.52
N ARG A 259 -12.26 -24.35 -5.49
CA ARG A 259 -10.83 -24.55 -5.25
C ARG A 259 -10.16 -25.24 -6.43
N TYR A 260 -10.78 -26.30 -6.95
CA TYR A 260 -10.26 -27.02 -8.12
C TYR A 260 -10.16 -26.10 -9.33
N LEU A 261 -11.23 -25.41 -9.69
CA LEU A 261 -11.28 -24.50 -10.84
C LEU A 261 -10.23 -23.39 -10.74
N LEU A 262 -10.13 -22.72 -9.59
CA LEU A 262 -9.14 -21.66 -9.35
C LEU A 262 -7.70 -22.19 -9.34
N SER A 263 -7.48 -23.45 -8.93
CA SER A 263 -6.13 -24.02 -8.90
C SER A 263 -5.64 -24.41 -10.29
N ILE A 264 -6.50 -25.01 -11.12
CA ILE A 264 -6.13 -25.41 -12.49
C ILE A 264 -5.97 -24.21 -13.43
N ASN A 265 -6.69 -23.12 -13.15
CA ASN A 265 -6.66 -21.87 -13.91
C ASN A 265 -5.97 -20.74 -13.14
N MET A 266 -4.98 -21.06 -12.29
CA MET A 266 -4.36 -20.05 -11.45
C MET A 266 -3.59 -19.01 -12.32
N PRO A 267 -3.80 -17.68 -12.11
CA PRO A 267 -3.14 -16.64 -12.91
C PRO A 267 -1.66 -16.50 -12.54
N GLU A 268 -0.83 -17.45 -12.94
CA GLU A 268 0.60 -17.48 -12.61
C GLU A 268 1.47 -16.69 -13.58
N SER A 269 1.22 -16.84 -14.88
CA SER A 269 2.03 -16.28 -15.96
C SER A 269 1.30 -15.24 -16.81
N GLY A 270 -0.02 -15.13 -16.65
CA GLY A 270 -0.90 -14.21 -17.35
C GLY A 270 -2.26 -14.14 -16.66
N ASP A 271 -3.08 -13.16 -17.07
CA ASP A 271 -4.46 -13.07 -16.61
C ASP A 271 -5.22 -14.35 -17.02
N THR A 272 -6.15 -14.80 -16.18
CA THR A 272 -6.96 -16.01 -16.40
C THR A 272 -8.43 -15.68 -16.29
N ASP A 273 -9.28 -16.49 -16.93
CA ASP A 273 -10.73 -16.26 -16.96
C ASP A 273 -11.49 -17.34 -16.19
N PHE A 274 -12.44 -16.90 -15.39
CA PHE A 274 -13.43 -17.74 -14.75
C PHE A 274 -14.64 -17.89 -15.70
N SER A 275 -14.81 -19.10 -16.24
CA SER A 275 -15.89 -19.48 -17.18
C SER A 275 -16.38 -20.90 -16.91
#